data_AF-A0A819CJ94-F1
#
_entry.id   AF-A0A819CJ94-F1
#
_cell.length_a   1.000
_cell.length_b   1.000
_cell.length_c   1.000
_cell.angle_alpha   90.00
_cell.angle_beta   90.00
_cell.angle_gamma   90.00
#
_symmetry.space_group_name_H-M   'P 1'
#
loop_
_entity.id
_entity.type
_entity.pdbx_description
1 polymer ?
#
loop_
_entity_poly.entity_id
_entity_poly.type
_entity_poly.pdbx_seq_one_letter_code
_entity_poly.pdbx_strand_id
1 'polypeptide(L)'
;MSTRKYRLAAPTVSGKTNVLYKPTSFKVVYDPLKLRTLDNIEANTNKGLLNGKQKLEETESFVPPARWWLVLPPLLLIIIVSAVDPLLMNDLVVRRYESRYGLDASPSAQHKACSQSTTTAIPNYYLGHPSSADQHSQNQPNYNLVQRDAANFNTKNSLVALIPALVTSVLLGSNCDIIGRRPLLILPFVGKIVWYSLMLIIVAHNLSDTWLLVAHAIESVFGSSGLVLLSAFSYITDCTSGSMRTRAFLLTEGITFFIRIAPAIAIGIWLRYHLYTAPLSVCLSLSVIGLLYALFIQPESIEKV
;
A
#
# COMPACT_ATOMS: atom_id res chain seq x y z
N MET A 1 67.95 -15.38 -0.34
CA MET A 1 67.11 -16.48 0.19
C MET A 1 66.09 -15.87 1.14
N SER A 2 64.85 -15.70 0.71
CA SER A 2 63.75 -15.20 1.55
C SER A 2 62.67 -16.28 1.62
N THR A 3 62.56 -16.93 2.77
CA THR A 3 61.56 -17.96 3.05
C THR A 3 60.26 -17.32 3.53
N ARG A 4 59.22 -17.30 2.70
CA ARG A 4 57.84 -17.09 3.18
C ARG A 4 57.15 -18.45 3.30
N LYS A 5 56.81 -18.82 4.54
CA LYS A 5 55.93 -19.94 4.87
C LYS A 5 54.50 -19.51 4.58
N TYR A 6 53.83 -20.11 3.60
CA TYR A 6 52.39 -20.04 3.49
C TYR A 6 51.78 -21.29 4.11
N ARG A 7 50.98 -21.08 5.17
CA ARG A 7 50.20 -22.10 5.86
C ARG A 7 48.86 -22.20 5.13
N LEU A 8 48.70 -23.22 4.28
CA LEU A 8 47.41 -23.55 3.67
C LEU A 8 46.46 -24.01 4.78
N ALA A 9 45.41 -23.24 5.04
CA ALA A 9 44.29 -23.67 5.87
C ALA A 9 43.44 -24.64 5.03
N ALA A 10 43.39 -25.91 5.44
CA ALA A 10 42.50 -26.89 4.85
C ALA A 10 41.06 -26.68 5.37
N PRO A 11 40.02 -26.92 4.55
CA PRO A 11 38.65 -26.92 5.01
C PRO A 11 38.39 -28.15 5.88
N THR A 12 37.76 -27.93 7.04
CA THR A 12 37.25 -28.95 7.95
C THR A 12 36.08 -29.70 7.30
N VAL A 13 36.31 -30.96 6.91
CA VAL A 13 35.24 -31.93 6.65
C VAL A 13 35.34 -33.03 7.70
N SER A 14 34.24 -33.22 8.42
CA SER A 14 34.01 -34.23 9.45
C SER A 14 34.06 -35.64 8.87
N GLY A 15 34.88 -36.54 9.44
CA GLY A 15 34.91 -37.95 9.04
C GLY A 15 36.12 -38.70 9.61
N LYS A 16 35.85 -39.72 10.43
CA LYS A 16 36.83 -40.46 11.24
C LYS A 16 37.85 -41.27 10.42
N THR A 17 38.98 -41.52 11.07
CA THR A 17 39.94 -42.65 10.99
C THR A 17 41.31 -42.47 10.31
N ASN A 18 42.31 -42.85 11.10
CA ASN A 18 43.76 -42.79 10.97
C ASN A 18 44.32 -43.52 9.74
N VAL A 19 45.32 -42.93 9.06
CA VAL A 19 46.51 -43.67 8.61
C VAL A 19 47.73 -42.75 8.66
N LEU A 20 48.76 -43.21 9.37
CA LEU A 20 50.09 -42.63 9.52
C LEU A 20 50.89 -42.85 8.22
N TYR A 21 51.40 -41.80 7.57
CA TYR A 21 52.41 -41.94 6.50
C TYR A 21 53.62 -41.02 6.74
N LYS A 22 54.79 -41.66 6.72
CA LYS A 22 56.14 -41.12 6.95
C LYS A 22 56.55 -40.19 5.77
N PRO A 23 57.22 -39.06 6.00
CA PRO A 23 57.52 -38.10 4.93
C PRO A 23 58.63 -38.62 4.02
N THR A 24 58.35 -38.76 2.73
CA THR A 24 59.37 -38.98 1.68
C THR A 24 59.65 -37.64 1.02
N SER A 25 60.88 -37.14 1.18
CA SER A 25 61.33 -35.86 0.63
C SER A 25 61.49 -35.95 -0.89
N PHE A 26 60.50 -35.50 -1.66
CA PHE A 26 60.66 -35.26 -3.10
C PHE A 26 61.14 -33.82 -3.31
N LYS A 27 62.39 -33.67 -3.79
CA LYS A 27 62.86 -32.41 -4.39
C LYS A 27 62.29 -32.31 -5.80
N VAL A 28 61.21 -31.55 -5.97
CA VAL A 28 60.77 -31.12 -7.30
C VAL A 28 61.58 -29.87 -7.66
N VAL A 29 62.52 -30.02 -8.57
CA VAL A 29 63.24 -28.90 -9.19
C VAL A 29 62.29 -28.25 -10.18
N TYR A 30 61.73 -27.10 -9.83
CA TYR A 30 60.91 -26.31 -10.75
C TYR A 30 61.80 -25.40 -11.61
N ASP A 31 61.62 -25.51 -12.92
CA ASP A 31 62.25 -24.65 -13.92
C ASP A 31 61.68 -23.22 -13.81
N PRO A 32 62.50 -22.19 -13.53
CA PRO A 32 62.04 -20.81 -13.30
C PRO A 32 61.31 -20.17 -14.49
N LEU A 33 61.44 -20.74 -15.69
CA LEU A 33 60.71 -20.29 -16.89
C LEU A 33 59.24 -20.75 -16.91
N LYS A 34 58.92 -21.89 -16.27
CA LYS A 34 57.53 -22.40 -16.17
C LYS A 34 56.70 -21.69 -15.11
N LEU A 35 57.32 -21.23 -14.03
CA LEU A 35 56.64 -20.41 -13.01
C LEU A 35 56.23 -19.04 -13.56
N ARG A 36 57.10 -18.39 -14.35
CA ARG A 36 56.77 -17.12 -15.02
C ARG A 36 55.64 -17.23 -16.04
N THR A 37 55.52 -18.37 -16.72
CA THR A 37 54.43 -18.58 -17.68
C THR A 37 53.11 -18.84 -16.98
N LEU A 38 53.09 -19.59 -15.88
CA LEU A 38 51.89 -19.79 -15.06
C LEU A 38 51.42 -18.49 -14.40
N ASP A 39 52.33 -17.70 -13.83
CA ASP A 39 51.99 -16.37 -13.25
C ASP A 39 51.43 -15.41 -14.31
N ASN A 40 51.98 -15.44 -15.54
CA ASN A 40 51.47 -14.64 -16.65
C ASN A 40 50.10 -15.12 -17.15
N ILE A 41 49.85 -16.43 -17.15
CA ILE A 41 48.54 -17.00 -17.51
C ILE A 41 47.50 -16.63 -16.45
N GLU A 42 47.84 -16.73 -15.16
CA GLU A 42 46.94 -16.39 -14.05
C GLU A 42 46.65 -14.88 -13.98
N ALA A 43 47.66 -14.04 -14.24
CA ALA A 43 47.50 -12.59 -14.35
C ALA A 43 46.66 -12.18 -15.57
N ASN A 44 46.82 -12.84 -16.72
CA ASN A 44 46.01 -12.59 -17.91
C ASN A 44 44.57 -13.10 -17.76
N THR A 45 44.38 -14.22 -17.05
CA THR A 45 43.05 -14.76 -16.74
C THR A 45 42.30 -13.85 -15.77
N ASN A 46 42.98 -13.33 -14.74
CA ASN A 46 42.40 -12.37 -13.81
C ASN A 46 42.12 -11.02 -14.48
N LYS A 47 42.97 -10.53 -15.38
CA LYS A 47 42.66 -9.35 -16.21
C LYS A 47 41.50 -9.60 -17.16
N GLY A 48 41.39 -10.79 -17.74
CA GLY A 48 40.25 -11.21 -18.57
C GLY A 48 38.95 -11.31 -17.78
N LEU A 49 39.00 -11.79 -16.54
CA LEU A 49 37.85 -11.82 -15.62
C LEU A 49 37.47 -10.44 -15.10
N LEU A 50 38.44 -9.55 -14.85
CA LEU A 50 38.19 -8.17 -14.44
C LEU A 50 37.64 -7.34 -15.60
N ASN A 51 38.20 -7.46 -16.80
CA ASN A 51 37.65 -6.86 -18.02
C ASN A 51 36.30 -7.50 -18.37
N GLY A 52 36.12 -8.80 -18.14
CA GLY A 52 34.86 -9.50 -18.31
C GLY A 52 33.81 -9.03 -17.30
N LYS A 53 34.18 -8.81 -16.03
CA LYS A 53 33.31 -8.23 -15.00
C LYS A 53 33.00 -6.76 -15.27
N GLN A 54 33.97 -5.96 -15.68
CA GLN A 54 33.74 -4.57 -16.10
C GLN A 54 32.87 -4.50 -17.36
N LYS A 55 33.03 -5.43 -18.31
CA LYS A 55 32.21 -5.51 -19.51
C LYS A 55 30.81 -6.10 -19.25
N LEU A 56 30.66 -6.95 -18.24
CA LEU A 56 29.37 -7.45 -17.73
C LEU A 56 28.65 -6.39 -16.86
N GLU A 57 29.38 -5.53 -16.15
CA GLU A 57 28.85 -4.34 -15.47
C GLU A 57 28.50 -3.22 -16.49
N GLU A 58 29.27 -3.05 -17.57
CA GLU A 58 28.95 -2.12 -18.67
C GLU A 58 27.84 -2.63 -19.60
N THR A 59 27.49 -3.92 -19.54
CA THR A 59 26.31 -4.49 -20.20
C THR A 59 25.17 -4.77 -19.22
N GLU A 60 25.13 -4.04 -18.10
CA GLU A 60 23.84 -3.72 -17.49
C GLU A 60 23.13 -2.80 -18.49
N SER A 61 22.33 -3.42 -19.37
CA SER A 61 21.56 -2.79 -20.43
C SER A 61 21.16 -1.37 -20.06
N PHE A 62 21.63 -0.38 -20.82
CA PHE A 62 21.10 0.98 -20.79
C PHE A 62 19.64 0.92 -21.24
N VAL A 63 18.76 0.52 -20.32
CA VAL A 63 17.33 0.72 -20.43
C VAL A 63 17.17 2.23 -20.34
N PRO A 64 16.56 2.91 -21.34
CA PRO A 64 16.28 4.34 -21.24
C PRO A 64 15.58 4.57 -19.89
N PRO A 65 15.83 5.68 -19.17
CA PRO A 65 15.29 5.87 -17.83
C PRO A 65 13.79 5.61 -17.89
N ALA A 66 13.39 4.44 -17.41
CA ALA A 66 12.02 4.00 -17.60
C ALA A 66 11.18 5.04 -16.87
N ARG A 67 10.15 5.55 -17.54
CA ARG A 67 9.33 6.64 -17.03
C ARG A 67 8.45 6.10 -15.89
N TRP A 68 9.08 5.71 -14.78
CA TRP A 68 8.47 5.12 -13.59
C TRP A 68 7.41 6.07 -13.02
N TRP A 69 7.66 7.38 -13.10
CA TRP A 69 6.75 8.46 -12.76
C TRP A 69 5.42 8.49 -13.52
N LEU A 70 5.25 7.76 -14.63
CA LEU A 70 3.96 7.63 -15.33
C LEU A 70 2.89 6.93 -14.49
N VAL A 71 3.28 6.10 -13.52
CA VAL A 71 2.32 5.46 -12.61
C VAL A 71 1.79 6.41 -11.52
N LEU A 72 2.45 7.55 -11.32
CA LEU A 72 2.08 8.48 -10.24
C LEU A 72 0.69 9.10 -10.47
N PRO A 73 0.35 9.71 -11.63
CA PRO A 73 -0.96 10.33 -11.79
C PRO A 73 -2.17 9.41 -11.47
N PRO A 74 -2.26 8.17 -11.98
CA PRO A 74 -3.38 7.30 -11.63
C PRO A 74 -3.32 6.86 -10.16
N LEU A 75 -2.14 6.58 -9.61
CA LEU A 75 -1.98 6.27 -8.19
C LEU A 75 -2.47 7.42 -7.31
N LEU A 76 -2.02 8.64 -7.56
CA LEU A 76 -2.38 9.81 -6.76
C LEU A 76 -3.87 10.11 -6.86
N LEU A 77 -4.45 9.97 -8.05
CA LEU A 77 -5.87 10.18 -8.25
C LEU A 77 -6.71 9.20 -7.45
N ILE A 78 -6.41 7.89 -7.49
CA ILE A 78 -7.17 6.92 -6.69
C ILE A 78 -6.95 7.13 -5.19
N ILE A 79 -5.79 7.62 -4.77
CA ILE A 79 -5.49 7.93 -3.37
C ILE A 79 -6.30 9.14 -2.90
N ILE A 80 -6.44 10.18 -3.74
CA ILE A 80 -7.31 11.33 -3.46
C ILE A 80 -8.74 10.87 -3.22
N VAL A 81 -9.25 10.06 -4.15
CA VAL A 81 -10.60 9.47 -4.09
C VAL A 81 -10.75 8.64 -2.82
N SER A 82 -9.82 7.72 -2.57
CA SER A 82 -9.88 6.79 -1.43
C SER A 82 -9.66 7.45 -0.06
N ALA A 83 -9.05 8.63 0.00
CA ALA A 83 -8.90 9.39 1.23
C ALA A 83 -10.24 9.93 1.77
N VAL A 84 -11.20 10.12 0.87
CA VAL A 84 -12.52 10.66 1.18
C VAL A 84 -13.49 9.59 1.69
N ASP A 85 -13.31 8.33 1.26
CA ASP A 85 -14.26 7.23 1.48
C ASP A 85 -14.68 7.02 2.95
N PRO A 86 -13.76 6.94 3.94
CA PRO A 86 -14.15 6.68 5.32
C PRO A 86 -14.94 7.84 5.91
N LEU A 87 -14.60 9.07 5.53
CA LEU A 87 -15.28 10.28 6.02
C LEU A 87 -16.68 10.38 5.44
N LEU A 88 -16.81 10.16 4.13
CA LEU A 88 -18.07 10.20 3.41
C LEU A 88 -19.03 9.12 3.95
N MET A 89 -18.55 7.89 4.09
CA MET A 89 -19.34 6.77 4.59
C MET A 89 -19.76 7.00 6.04
N ASN A 90 -18.82 7.38 6.91
CA ASN A 90 -19.11 7.59 8.32
C ASN A 90 -20.12 8.73 8.54
N ASP A 91 -19.95 9.87 7.86
CA ASP A 91 -20.89 10.98 7.96
C ASP A 91 -22.30 10.61 7.46
N LEU A 92 -22.39 9.90 6.32
CA LEU A 92 -23.65 9.40 5.79
C LEU A 92 -24.39 8.49 6.79
N VAL A 93 -23.66 7.53 7.38
CA VAL A 93 -24.22 6.55 8.33
C VAL A 93 -24.63 7.21 9.64
N VAL A 94 -23.80 8.11 10.18
CA VAL A 94 -24.13 8.88 11.39
C VAL A 94 -25.43 9.66 11.17
N ARG A 95 -25.58 10.36 10.05
CA ARG A 95 -26.81 11.13 9.76
C ARG A 95 -28.04 10.25 9.59
N ARG A 96 -27.90 9.06 8.98
CA ARG A 96 -28.99 8.10 8.88
C ARG A 96 -29.43 7.60 10.25
N TYR A 97 -28.49 7.32 11.15
CA TYR A 97 -28.81 6.94 12.52
C TYR A 97 -29.40 8.10 13.33
N GLU A 98 -28.89 9.33 13.21
CA GLU A 98 -29.50 10.52 13.81
C GLU A 98 -30.97 10.65 13.37
N SER A 99 -31.23 10.55 12.07
CA SER A 99 -32.60 10.59 11.53
C SER A 99 -33.47 9.43 12.06
N ARG A 100 -32.92 8.21 12.16
CA ARG A 100 -33.62 7.03 12.68
C ARG A 100 -33.99 7.18 14.16
N TYR A 101 -33.16 7.83 14.96
CA TYR A 101 -33.39 8.08 16.38
C TYR A 101 -34.13 9.40 16.65
N GLY A 102 -34.52 10.15 15.61
CA GLY A 102 -35.22 11.43 15.74
C GLY A 102 -34.37 12.54 16.35
N LEU A 103 -33.05 12.49 16.17
CA LEU A 103 -32.11 13.48 16.70
C LEU A 103 -31.83 14.58 15.69
N ASP A 104 -31.58 15.80 16.19
CA ASP A 104 -31.21 16.94 15.36
C ASP A 104 -29.84 16.74 14.71
N ALA A 105 -29.82 16.55 13.38
CA ALA A 105 -28.59 16.44 12.58
C ALA A 105 -27.90 17.79 12.30
N SER A 106 -28.24 18.85 13.06
CA SER A 106 -27.70 20.20 12.87
C SER A 106 -26.22 20.26 13.28
N PRO A 107 -25.37 21.05 12.60
CA PRO A 107 -23.94 21.17 12.95
C PRO A 107 -23.69 21.56 14.42
N SER A 108 -24.57 22.37 15.01
CA SER A 108 -24.48 22.80 16.42
C SER A 108 -24.84 21.68 17.41
N ALA A 109 -25.75 20.79 17.02
CA ALA A 109 -26.16 19.62 17.79
C ALA A 109 -25.06 18.54 17.76
N GLN A 110 -24.43 18.34 16.60
CA GLN A 110 -23.28 17.44 16.44
C GLN A 110 -22.05 17.89 17.23
N HIS A 111 -21.78 19.22 17.31
CA HIS A 111 -20.70 19.74 18.16
C HIS A 111 -20.96 19.43 19.64
N LYS A 112 -22.21 19.55 20.10
CA LYS A 112 -22.60 19.18 21.47
C LYS A 112 -22.45 17.68 21.71
N ALA A 113 -22.86 16.84 20.76
CA ALA A 113 -22.67 15.39 20.82
C ALA A 113 -21.19 14.99 20.97
N CYS A 114 -20.30 15.60 20.19
CA CYS A 114 -18.86 15.35 20.24
C CYS A 114 -18.27 15.75 21.62
N SER A 115 -18.68 16.91 22.15
CA SER A 115 -18.23 17.37 23.47
C SER A 115 -18.69 16.46 24.61
N GLN A 116 -19.95 15.99 24.57
CA GLN A 116 -20.51 15.09 25.60
C GLN A 116 -19.83 13.72 25.60
N SER A 117 -19.49 13.21 24.42
CA SER A 117 -18.78 11.93 24.26
C SER A 117 -17.37 11.99 24.83
N THR A 118 -16.76 13.17 24.83
CA THR A 118 -15.45 13.43 25.44
C THR A 118 -15.57 13.47 26.97
N THR A 119 -16.68 13.96 27.51
CA THR A 119 -16.94 13.99 28.97
C THR A 119 -17.19 12.60 29.56
N THR A 120 -17.85 11.69 28.83
CA THR A 120 -18.03 10.29 29.27
C THR A 120 -16.74 9.46 29.29
N ALA A 121 -15.66 9.94 28.66
CA ALA A 121 -14.35 9.31 28.75
C ALA A 121 -13.58 9.72 30.02
N ILE A 122 -14.08 10.70 30.79
CA ILE A 122 -13.53 11.06 32.10
C ILE A 122 -14.15 10.12 33.14
N PRO A 123 -13.36 9.30 33.83
CA PRO A 123 -13.89 8.49 34.92
C PRO A 123 -14.42 9.38 36.04
N ASN A 124 -15.63 9.08 36.53
CA ASN A 124 -16.31 9.84 37.59
C ASN A 124 -15.55 9.91 38.94
N TYR A 125 -14.41 9.22 39.10
CA TYR A 125 -13.63 9.26 40.35
C TYR A 125 -12.87 10.59 40.56
N TYR A 126 -12.72 11.43 39.53
CA TYR A 126 -12.09 12.76 39.66
C TYR A 126 -13.09 13.90 39.92
N LEU A 127 -14.39 13.68 39.71
CA LEU A 127 -15.43 14.69 39.93
C LEU A 127 -15.98 14.52 41.36
N GLY A 128 -15.18 14.94 42.33
CA GLY A 128 -15.59 15.05 43.74
C GLY A 128 -16.57 16.21 43.95
N HIS A 129 -17.81 16.06 43.48
CA HIS A 129 -18.96 16.82 43.95
C HIS A 129 -20.24 16.06 43.55
N PRO A 130 -21.17 15.77 44.47
CA PRO A 130 -22.50 15.30 44.11
C PRO A 130 -23.27 16.51 43.57
N SER A 131 -22.98 16.90 42.33
CA SER A 131 -23.84 17.82 41.61
C SER A 131 -25.12 17.07 41.27
N SER A 132 -26.23 17.75 41.51
CA SER A 132 -27.63 17.46 41.21
C SER A 132 -27.93 17.20 39.72
N ALA A 133 -27.06 16.47 39.02
CA ALA A 133 -27.11 16.14 37.60
C ALA A 133 -28.05 14.96 37.28
N ASP A 134 -28.62 14.30 38.29
CA ASP A 134 -29.55 13.18 38.08
C ASP A 134 -30.94 13.62 37.58
N GLN A 135 -31.28 14.92 37.64
CA GLN A 135 -32.57 15.42 37.13
C GLN A 135 -32.51 16.07 35.75
N HIS A 136 -31.31 16.29 35.17
CA HIS A 136 -31.17 16.87 33.84
C HIS A 136 -30.75 15.88 32.75
N SER A 137 -30.83 14.58 33.04
CA SER A 137 -30.46 13.50 32.09
C SER A 137 -31.65 12.94 31.30
N GLN A 138 -32.90 13.30 31.64
CA GLN A 138 -34.09 12.77 30.98
C GLN A 138 -34.45 13.47 29.65
N ASN A 139 -33.86 14.64 29.35
CA ASN A 139 -34.16 15.44 28.14
C ASN A 139 -32.95 15.67 27.21
N GLN A 140 -31.83 14.97 27.44
CA GLN A 140 -30.67 15.07 26.55
C GLN A 140 -30.79 14.04 25.42
N PRO A 141 -30.68 14.43 24.14
CA PRO A 141 -30.64 13.50 23.02
C PRO A 141 -29.48 12.50 23.20
N ASN A 142 -29.79 11.19 23.19
CA ASN A 142 -28.82 10.14 23.49
C ASN A 142 -27.92 9.81 22.29
N TYR A 143 -26.92 10.65 22.06
CA TYR A 143 -25.93 10.47 20.99
C TYR A 143 -25.05 9.23 21.15
N ASN A 144 -24.98 8.63 22.34
CA ASN A 144 -24.22 7.40 22.57
C ASN A 144 -24.77 6.23 21.73
N LEU A 145 -26.08 6.20 21.47
CA LEU A 145 -26.71 5.18 20.62
C LEU A 145 -26.30 5.32 19.16
N VAL A 146 -26.29 6.55 18.63
CA VAL A 146 -25.83 6.85 17.27
C VAL A 146 -24.37 6.45 17.10
N GLN A 147 -23.51 6.83 18.06
CA GLN A 147 -22.09 6.50 17.99
C GLN A 147 -21.82 5.00 18.11
N ARG A 148 -22.54 4.31 19.01
CA ARG A 148 -22.46 2.85 19.14
C ARG A 148 -22.83 2.16 17.83
N ASP A 149 -23.92 2.55 17.19
CA ASP A 149 -24.38 1.91 15.96
C ASP A 149 -23.53 2.28 14.75
N ALA A 150 -23.03 3.52 14.67
CA ALA A 150 -22.05 3.95 13.68
C ALA A 150 -20.73 3.17 13.83
N ALA A 151 -20.24 3.01 15.05
CA ALA A 151 -19.05 2.20 15.32
C ALA A 151 -19.27 0.73 14.93
N ASN A 152 -20.39 0.14 15.33
CA ASN A 152 -20.75 -1.23 14.94
C ASN A 152 -20.84 -1.39 13.41
N PHE A 153 -21.41 -0.41 12.72
CA PHE A 153 -21.45 -0.39 11.26
C PHE A 153 -20.05 -0.31 10.67
N ASN A 154 -19.20 0.60 11.15
CA ASN A 154 -17.83 0.75 10.66
C ASN A 154 -17.00 -0.51 10.88
N THR A 155 -17.15 -1.20 12.02
CA THR A 155 -16.49 -2.50 12.25
C THR A 155 -16.95 -3.54 11.23
N LYS A 156 -18.26 -3.67 10.99
CA LYS A 156 -18.80 -4.59 9.98
C LYS A 156 -18.30 -4.23 8.58
N ASN A 157 -18.30 -2.94 8.24
CA ASN A 157 -17.83 -2.42 6.96
C ASN A 157 -16.36 -2.77 6.71
N SER A 158 -15.48 -2.57 7.70
CA SER A 158 -14.07 -2.94 7.60
C SER A 158 -13.86 -4.44 7.43
N LEU A 159 -14.62 -5.29 8.13
CA LEU A 159 -14.51 -6.75 8.02
C LEU A 159 -14.96 -7.25 6.64
N VAL A 160 -16.10 -6.76 6.17
CA VAL A 160 -16.68 -7.12 4.88
C VAL A 160 -15.80 -6.67 3.71
N ALA A 161 -15.10 -5.54 3.85
CA ALA A 161 -14.16 -5.06 2.85
C ALA A 161 -12.80 -5.77 2.90
N LEU A 162 -12.27 -6.02 4.10
CA LEU A 162 -10.93 -6.57 4.28
C LEU A 162 -10.80 -7.98 3.68
N ILE A 163 -11.77 -8.87 3.93
CA ILE A 163 -11.65 -10.28 3.51
C ILE A 163 -11.57 -10.40 1.98
N PRO A 164 -12.50 -9.83 1.17
CA PRO A 164 -12.40 -9.89 -0.29
C PRO A 164 -11.20 -9.14 -0.84
N ALA A 165 -10.84 -7.99 -0.25
CA ALA A 165 -9.68 -7.22 -0.69
C ALA A 165 -8.37 -7.98 -0.50
N LEU A 166 -8.20 -8.68 0.63
CA LEU A 166 -7.03 -9.52 0.90
C LEU A 166 -6.97 -10.70 -0.07
N VAL A 167 -8.06 -11.43 -0.24
CA VAL A 167 -8.12 -12.57 -1.17
C VAL A 167 -7.76 -12.13 -2.58
N THR A 168 -8.38 -11.05 -3.06
CA THR A 168 -8.10 -10.50 -4.39
C THR A 168 -6.67 -10.02 -4.52
N SER A 169 -6.15 -9.28 -3.54
CA SER A 169 -4.79 -8.74 -3.59
C SER A 169 -3.73 -9.85 -3.59
N VAL A 170 -3.94 -10.93 -2.85
CA VAL A 170 -3.03 -12.08 -2.84
C VAL A 170 -3.10 -12.85 -4.16
N LEU A 171 -4.30 -13.11 -4.68
CA LEU A 171 -4.48 -13.84 -5.93
C LEU A 171 -3.93 -13.05 -7.12
N LEU A 172 -4.31 -11.78 -7.26
CA LEU A 172 -3.84 -10.95 -8.37
C LEU A 172 -2.38 -10.53 -8.18
N GLY A 173 -1.94 -10.33 -6.94
CA GLY A 173 -0.54 -10.05 -6.61
C GLY A 173 0.40 -11.21 -6.91
N SER A 174 0.02 -12.45 -6.61
CA SER A 174 0.84 -13.62 -6.95
C SER A 174 0.89 -13.92 -8.46
N ASN A 175 -0.16 -13.53 -9.19
CA ASN A 175 -0.25 -13.72 -10.65
C ASN A 175 0.06 -12.44 -11.44
N CYS A 176 0.62 -11.42 -10.79
CA CYS A 176 0.83 -10.11 -11.40
C CYS A 176 1.83 -10.16 -12.57
N ASP A 177 2.74 -11.13 -12.57
CA ASP A 177 3.73 -11.33 -13.64
C ASP A 177 3.11 -11.89 -14.93
N ILE A 178 1.99 -12.63 -14.82
CA ILE A 178 1.26 -13.19 -15.97
C ILE A 178 0.21 -12.20 -16.48
N ILE A 179 -0.50 -11.53 -15.57
CA ILE A 179 -1.59 -10.60 -15.90
C ILE A 179 -1.06 -9.30 -16.50
N GLY A 180 0.15 -8.89 -16.13
CA GLY A 180 0.72 -7.58 -16.46
C GLY A 180 0.36 -6.53 -15.43
N ARG A 181 1.08 -5.39 -15.43
CA ARG A 181 0.92 -4.34 -14.42
C ARG A 181 -0.23 -3.38 -14.74
N ARG A 182 -0.60 -3.19 -16.01
CA ARG A 182 -1.68 -2.26 -16.37
C ARG A 182 -3.07 -2.76 -15.97
N PRO A 183 -3.46 -4.05 -16.16
CA PRO A 183 -4.77 -4.52 -15.74
C PRO A 183 -4.97 -4.45 -14.22
N LEU A 184 -3.91 -4.67 -13.44
CA LEU A 184 -3.94 -4.52 -11.98
C LEU A 184 -4.17 -3.06 -11.53
N LEU A 185 -3.73 -2.07 -12.32
CA LEU A 185 -4.04 -0.66 -12.07
C LEU A 185 -5.48 -0.29 -12.47
N ILE A 186 -6.01 -0.91 -13.52
CA ILE A 186 -7.35 -0.63 -14.05
C ILE A 186 -8.45 -1.17 -13.12
N LEU A 187 -8.26 -2.37 -12.58
CA LEU A 187 -9.30 -3.09 -11.84
C LEU A 187 -9.86 -2.29 -10.65
N PRO A 188 -9.05 -1.64 -9.80
CA PRO A 188 -9.56 -0.84 -8.69
C PRO A 188 -10.36 0.38 -9.11
N PHE A 189 -10.04 1.01 -10.25
CA PHE A 189 -10.87 2.10 -10.78
C PHE A 189 -12.26 1.63 -11.17
N VAL A 190 -12.37 0.44 -11.77
CA VAL A 190 -13.67 -0.18 -12.06
C VAL A 190 -14.44 -0.42 -10.76
N GLY A 191 -13.77 -0.95 -9.73
CA GLY A 191 -14.34 -1.12 -8.39
C GLY A 191 -14.88 0.19 -7.81
N LYS A 192 -14.09 1.27 -7.86
CA LYS A 192 -14.50 2.61 -7.38
C LYS A 192 -15.70 3.16 -8.14
N ILE A 193 -15.73 3.02 -9.46
CA ILE A 193 -16.86 3.48 -10.29
C ILE A 193 -18.14 2.74 -9.91
N VAL A 194 -18.06 1.42 -9.76
CA VAL A 194 -19.21 0.60 -9.30
C VAL A 194 -19.66 1.05 -7.92
N TRP A 195 -18.72 1.23 -6.99
CA TRP A 195 -19.01 1.63 -5.62
C TRP A 195 -19.70 3.00 -5.52
N TYR A 196 -19.17 4.04 -6.17
CA TYR A 196 -19.80 5.36 -6.15
C TYR A 196 -21.15 5.38 -6.87
N SER A 197 -21.30 4.59 -7.94
CA SER A 197 -22.59 4.44 -8.62
C SER A 197 -23.63 3.80 -7.70
N LEU A 198 -23.26 2.75 -6.97
CA LEU A 198 -24.14 2.12 -5.98
C LEU A 198 -24.45 3.06 -4.82
N MET A 199 -23.46 3.81 -4.31
CA MET A 199 -23.68 4.82 -3.27
C MET A 199 -24.69 5.89 -3.71
N LEU A 200 -24.58 6.40 -4.94
CA LEU A 200 -25.54 7.36 -5.49
C LEU A 200 -26.96 6.79 -5.54
N ILE A 201 -27.13 5.54 -5.98
CA ILE A 201 -28.42 4.86 -6.01
C ILE A 201 -28.98 4.68 -4.59
N ILE A 202 -28.14 4.25 -3.64
CA ILE A 202 -28.53 4.03 -2.24
C ILE A 202 -28.95 5.34 -1.57
N VAL A 203 -28.27 6.45 -1.86
CA VAL A 203 -28.63 7.78 -1.36
C VAL A 203 -29.91 8.28 -2.04
N ALA A 204 -30.04 8.14 -3.35
CA ALA A 204 -31.20 8.62 -4.10
C ALA A 204 -32.51 7.90 -3.73
N HIS A 205 -32.46 6.60 -3.47
CA HIS A 205 -33.62 5.79 -3.08
C HIS A 205 -33.75 5.59 -1.57
N ASN A 206 -32.88 6.22 -0.77
CA ASN A 206 -32.82 6.08 0.68
C ASN A 206 -32.85 4.60 1.16
N LEU A 207 -32.04 3.76 0.50
CA LEU A 207 -32.00 2.31 0.78
C LEU A 207 -31.34 2.02 2.14
N SER A 208 -31.65 0.85 2.71
CA SER A 208 -31.09 0.36 3.97
C SER A 208 -29.56 0.35 3.99
N ASP A 209 -28.98 0.55 5.18
CA ASP A 209 -27.54 0.57 5.43
C ASP A 209 -26.85 -0.75 5.06
N THR A 210 -27.58 -1.87 5.02
CA THR A 210 -27.04 -3.15 4.55
C THR A 210 -26.58 -3.09 3.10
N TRP A 211 -27.23 -2.29 2.25
CA TRP A 211 -26.80 -2.09 0.87
C TRP A 211 -25.47 -1.34 0.77
N LEU A 212 -25.15 -0.48 1.75
CA LEU A 212 -23.85 0.18 1.81
C LEU A 212 -22.72 -0.83 2.03
N LEU A 213 -22.96 -1.83 2.90
CA LEU A 213 -22.02 -2.93 3.14
C LEU A 213 -21.84 -3.79 1.89
N VAL A 214 -22.94 -4.12 1.19
CA VAL A 214 -22.89 -4.89 -0.06
C VAL A 214 -22.12 -4.14 -1.14
N ALA A 215 -22.36 -2.84 -1.30
CA ALA A 215 -21.65 -2.02 -2.27
C ALA A 215 -20.14 -2.01 -2.00
N HIS A 216 -19.73 -1.88 -0.73
CA HIS A 216 -18.32 -1.89 -0.36
C HIS A 216 -17.69 -3.29 -0.49
N ALA A 217 -18.44 -4.36 -0.20
CA ALA A 217 -18.01 -5.73 -0.46
C ALA A 217 -17.69 -5.95 -1.94
N ILE A 218 -18.57 -5.46 -2.83
CA ILE A 218 -18.38 -5.55 -4.28
C ILE A 218 -17.11 -4.80 -4.68
N GLU A 219 -16.91 -3.57 -4.21
CA GLU A 219 -15.68 -2.80 -4.48
C GLU A 219 -14.41 -3.55 -4.07
N SER A 220 -14.45 -4.20 -2.91
CA SER A 220 -13.30 -4.90 -2.34
C SER A 220 -12.89 -6.14 -3.15
N VAL A 221 -13.83 -6.76 -3.88
CA VAL A 221 -13.52 -7.84 -4.84
C VAL A 221 -12.67 -7.34 -6.02
N PHE A 222 -12.65 -6.04 -6.29
CA PHE A 222 -11.77 -5.44 -7.30
C PHE A 222 -10.37 -5.08 -6.76
N GLY A 223 -10.04 -5.50 -5.52
CA GLY A 223 -8.73 -5.32 -4.90
C GLY A 223 -8.56 -4.00 -4.15
N SER A 224 -9.56 -3.12 -4.20
CA SER A 224 -9.58 -1.82 -3.53
C SER A 224 -8.30 -0.99 -3.79
N SER A 225 -8.02 0.02 -2.96
CA SER A 225 -6.84 0.87 -3.11
C SER A 225 -5.51 0.12 -2.89
N GLY A 226 -5.54 -1.02 -2.20
CA GLY A 226 -4.36 -1.84 -1.93
C GLY A 226 -3.74 -2.44 -3.18
N LEU A 227 -4.58 -2.90 -4.12
CA LEU A 227 -4.11 -3.48 -5.38
C LEU A 227 -3.42 -2.44 -6.29
N VAL A 228 -3.87 -1.18 -6.26
CA VAL A 228 -3.18 -0.10 -7.01
C VAL A 228 -1.79 0.15 -6.44
N LEU A 229 -1.66 0.20 -5.11
CA LEU A 229 -0.38 0.41 -4.47
C LEU A 229 0.60 -0.72 -4.78
N LEU A 230 0.11 -1.97 -4.70
CA LEU A 230 0.87 -3.15 -5.11
C LEU A 230 1.34 -3.02 -6.56
N SER A 231 0.43 -2.71 -7.48
CA SER A 231 0.74 -2.59 -8.90
C SER A 231 1.70 -1.43 -9.20
N ALA A 232 1.57 -0.31 -8.48
CA ALA A 232 2.45 0.83 -8.63
C ALA A 232 3.87 0.53 -8.15
N PHE A 233 4.01 -0.16 -7.01
CA PHE A 233 5.32 -0.57 -6.53
C PHE A 233 5.96 -1.61 -7.44
N SER A 234 5.21 -2.59 -7.94
CA SER A 234 5.71 -3.53 -8.93
C SER A 234 6.14 -2.84 -10.22
N TYR A 235 5.38 -1.85 -10.71
CA TYR A 235 5.78 -1.06 -11.87
C TYR A 235 7.07 -0.28 -11.62
N ILE A 236 7.23 0.33 -10.44
CA ILE A 236 8.45 1.04 -10.06
C ILE A 236 9.63 0.07 -9.97
N THR A 237 9.47 -1.15 -9.44
CA THR A 237 10.57 -2.13 -9.39
C THR A 237 11.01 -2.56 -10.77
N ASP A 238 10.07 -2.73 -11.70
CA ASP A 238 10.34 -3.12 -13.08
C ASP A 238 11.10 -1.99 -13.82
N CYS A 239 10.82 -0.73 -13.46
CA CYS A 239 11.38 0.46 -14.12
C CYS A 239 12.65 1.03 -13.44
N THR A 240 13.10 0.51 -12.30
CA THR A 240 14.21 1.11 -11.53
C THR A 240 15.28 0.10 -11.09
N SER A 241 16.53 0.51 -11.22
CA SER A 241 17.71 -0.22 -10.72
C SER A 241 17.96 0.05 -9.22
N GLY A 242 18.80 -0.77 -8.57
CA GLY A 242 18.91 -0.85 -7.11
C GLY A 242 19.06 0.49 -6.37
N SER A 243 19.96 1.36 -6.81
CA SER A 243 20.20 2.68 -6.17
C SER A 243 19.01 3.66 -6.33
N MET A 244 18.32 3.63 -7.47
CA MET A 244 17.20 4.51 -7.76
C MET A 244 15.88 4.01 -7.15
N ARG A 245 15.73 2.69 -6.98
CA ARG A 245 14.51 2.05 -6.47
C ARG A 245 14.11 2.57 -5.10
N THR A 246 15.05 2.61 -4.16
CA THR A 246 14.78 3.10 -2.79
C THR A 246 14.30 4.56 -2.81
N ARG A 247 14.91 5.40 -3.66
CA ARG A 247 14.51 6.82 -3.80
C ARG A 247 13.12 6.95 -4.42
N ALA A 248 12.81 6.16 -5.45
CA ALA A 248 11.51 6.17 -6.10
C ALA A 248 10.38 5.71 -5.15
N PHE A 249 10.63 4.69 -4.32
CA PHE A 249 9.69 4.26 -3.29
C PHE A 249 9.47 5.33 -2.22
N LEU A 250 10.54 5.90 -1.66
CA LEU A 250 10.42 6.95 -0.65
C LEU A 250 9.67 8.18 -1.18
N LEU A 251 9.94 8.57 -2.43
CA LEU A 251 9.25 9.69 -3.06
C LEU A 251 7.77 9.38 -3.32
N THR A 252 7.46 8.18 -3.83
CA THR A 252 6.08 7.75 -4.10
C THR A 252 5.27 7.67 -2.81
N GLU A 253 5.83 7.08 -1.75
CA GLU A 253 5.17 6.95 -0.46
C GLU A 253 4.97 8.31 0.22
N GLY A 254 6.00 9.16 0.18
CA GLY A 254 5.94 10.53 0.72
C GLY A 254 4.83 11.35 0.06
N ILE A 255 4.78 11.38 -1.27
CA ILE A 255 3.75 12.11 -2.00
C ILE A 255 2.36 11.53 -1.70
N THR A 256 2.23 10.20 -1.67
CA THR A 256 0.97 9.50 -1.36
C THR A 256 0.46 9.88 0.02
N PHE A 257 1.32 9.97 1.03
CA PHE A 257 0.94 10.37 2.38
C PHE A 257 0.40 11.81 2.43
N PHE A 258 1.12 12.77 1.86
CA PHE A 258 0.72 14.18 1.89
C PHE A 258 -0.58 14.45 1.11
N ILE A 259 -0.76 13.78 -0.03
CA ILE A 259 -1.93 13.96 -0.90
C ILE A 259 -3.23 13.50 -0.24
N ARG A 260 -3.19 12.59 0.74
CA ARG A 260 -4.41 12.14 1.45
C ARG A 260 -5.03 13.21 2.33
N ILE A 261 -4.24 14.18 2.79
CA ILE A 261 -4.67 15.14 3.83
C ILE A 261 -5.65 16.17 3.25
N ALA A 262 -5.33 16.79 2.12
CA ALA A 262 -6.13 17.87 1.56
C ALA A 262 -7.57 17.46 1.18
N PRO A 263 -7.79 16.32 0.48
CA PRO A 263 -9.13 15.83 0.16
C PRO A 263 -9.95 15.50 1.41
N ALA A 264 -9.32 14.92 2.45
CA ALA A 264 -9.96 14.59 3.71
C ALA A 264 -10.50 15.83 4.45
N ILE A 265 -9.74 16.93 4.45
CA ILE A 265 -10.19 18.21 5.02
C ILE A 265 -11.29 18.81 4.14
N ALA A 266 -11.09 18.82 2.82
CA ALA A 266 -12.03 19.40 1.87
C ALA A 266 -13.42 18.74 1.94
N ILE A 267 -13.47 17.41 2.00
CA ILE A 267 -14.75 16.70 2.12
C ILE A 267 -15.43 17.00 3.46
N GLY A 268 -14.68 17.08 4.56
CA GLY A 268 -15.24 17.40 5.87
C GLY A 268 -15.90 18.78 5.92
N ILE A 269 -15.36 19.76 5.19
CA ILE A 269 -15.99 21.08 5.03
C ILE A 269 -17.22 20.99 4.13
N TRP A 270 -17.14 20.25 3.02
CA TRP A 270 -18.26 20.10 2.07
C TRP A 270 -19.48 19.45 2.73
N LEU A 271 -19.27 18.42 3.54
CA LEU A 271 -20.34 17.65 4.19
C LEU A 271 -21.20 18.45 5.17
N ARG A 272 -20.75 19.65 5.57
CA ARG A 272 -21.54 20.59 6.38
C ARG A 272 -22.79 21.10 5.64
N TYR A 273 -22.81 21.08 4.31
CA TYR A 273 -23.92 21.58 3.50
C TYR A 273 -24.98 20.52 3.16
N HIS A 274 -24.91 19.32 3.75
CA HIS A 274 -25.92 18.25 3.64
C HIS A 274 -26.21 17.71 2.23
N LEU A 275 -25.32 17.95 1.26
CA LEU A 275 -25.47 17.48 -0.11
C LEU A 275 -24.47 16.36 -0.41
N TYR A 276 -24.89 15.10 -0.29
CA TYR A 276 -24.05 13.93 -0.57
C TYR A 276 -23.93 13.61 -2.07
N THR A 277 -24.93 13.96 -2.86
CA THR A 277 -24.97 13.66 -4.30
C THR A 277 -23.82 14.33 -5.06
N ALA A 278 -23.47 15.57 -4.68
CA ALA A 278 -22.40 16.35 -5.30
C ALA A 278 -20.99 15.76 -5.05
N PRO A 279 -20.53 15.50 -3.81
CA PRO A 279 -19.23 14.89 -3.59
C PRO A 279 -19.15 13.47 -4.17
N LEU A 280 -20.24 12.68 -4.10
CA LEU A 280 -20.28 11.35 -4.73
C LEU A 280 -20.10 11.43 -6.26
N SER A 281 -20.75 12.37 -6.94
CA SER A 281 -20.62 12.52 -8.39
C SER A 281 -19.24 13.05 -8.80
N VAL A 282 -18.62 13.91 -7.99
CA VAL A 282 -17.23 14.36 -8.19
C VAL A 282 -16.26 13.19 -8.05
N CYS A 283 -16.37 12.38 -6.99
CA CYS A 283 -15.53 11.21 -6.80
C CYS A 283 -15.71 10.15 -7.90
N LEU A 284 -16.95 9.95 -8.36
CA LEU A 284 -17.26 9.10 -9.51
C LEU A 284 -16.56 9.60 -10.77
N SER A 285 -16.71 10.91 -11.07
CA SER A 285 -16.10 11.55 -12.25
C SER A 285 -14.59 11.45 -12.21
N LEU A 286 -13.99 11.69 -11.05
CA LEU A 286 -12.54 11.57 -10.86
C LEU A 286 -12.10 10.12 -11.10
N SER A 287 -12.80 9.14 -10.54
CA SER A 287 -12.52 7.71 -10.77
C SER A 287 -12.58 7.32 -12.25
N VAL A 288 -13.54 7.86 -13.01
CA VAL A 288 -13.62 7.68 -14.46
C VAL A 288 -12.42 8.30 -15.17
N ILE A 289 -12.01 9.51 -14.80
CA ILE A 289 -10.81 10.15 -15.36
C ILE A 289 -9.56 9.30 -15.09
N GLY A 290 -9.43 8.75 -13.88
CA GLY A 290 -8.36 7.83 -13.51
C GLY A 290 -8.36 6.55 -14.35
N LEU A 291 -9.55 5.98 -14.59
CA LEU A 291 -9.72 4.83 -15.47
C LEU A 291 -9.28 5.15 -16.91
N LEU A 292 -9.71 6.30 -17.46
CA LEU A 292 -9.32 6.73 -18.80
C LEU A 292 -7.80 6.94 -18.90
N TYR A 293 -7.18 7.51 -17.87
CA TYR A 293 -5.72 7.63 -17.81
C TYR A 293 -5.04 6.26 -17.84
N ALA A 294 -5.47 5.34 -16.98
CA ALA A 294 -4.92 3.99 -16.91
C ALA A 294 -5.14 3.20 -18.23
N LEU A 295 -6.22 3.48 -18.95
CA LEU A 295 -6.52 2.86 -20.24
C LEU A 295 -5.72 3.46 -21.39
N PHE A 296 -5.55 4.78 -21.50
CA PHE A 296 -4.96 5.37 -22.71
C PHE A 296 -3.48 5.72 -22.57
N ILE A 297 -3.00 6.01 -21.35
CA ILE A 297 -1.66 6.59 -21.13
C ILE A 297 -0.71 5.59 -20.48
N GLN A 298 -1.21 4.72 -19.59
CA GLN A 298 -0.35 3.81 -18.84
C GLN A 298 0.22 2.69 -19.74
N PRO A 299 1.56 2.60 -19.89
CA PRO A 299 2.19 1.52 -20.64
C PRO A 299 2.26 0.23 -19.78
N GLU A 300 2.38 -0.91 -20.46
CA GLU A 300 2.75 -2.17 -19.80
C GLU A 300 4.25 -2.14 -19.47
N SER A 301 4.66 -2.58 -18.28
CA SER A 301 6.09 -2.67 -17.91
C SER A 301 6.78 -3.92 -18.44
N ILE A 302 6.03 -4.94 -18.84
CA ILE A 302 6.57 -6.23 -19.26
C ILE A 302 6.38 -6.36 -20.78
N GLU A 303 7.48 -6.47 -21.53
CA GLU A 303 7.43 -6.89 -22.94
C GLU A 303 6.95 -8.34 -22.98
N LYS A 304 5.88 -8.60 -23.75
CA LYS A 304 5.45 -9.97 -24.04
C LYS A 304 6.53 -10.62 -24.91
N VAL A 305 7.31 -11.53 -24.30
CA VAL A 305 8.20 -12.45 -25.02
C VAL A 305 7.37 -13.47 -25.79
#